data_AF-A9NZH1-F1
#
_entry.id   AF-A9NZH1-F1
#
_cell.length_a   1.000
_cell.length_b   1.000
_cell.length_c   1.000
_cell.angle_alpha   90.00
_cell.angle_beta   90.00
_cell.angle_gamma   90.00
#
_symmetry.space_group_name_H-M   'P 1'
#
loop_
_entity.id
_entity.type
_entity.pdbx_description
1 polymer ?
#
loop_
_entity_poly.entity_id
_entity_poly.type
_entity_poly.pdbx_seq_one_letter_code
_entity_poly.pdbx_strand_id
1 'polypeptide(L)'
;MQQHHSFTSILQTRLTKLQVIRRFWQRNDLKGAIDATGKMGDHSVSADVISVLIERSEIFTLDICTVILPLLTRLLQSEIDRHLTVAMETLLVLVKTFGDVIRTTMGASPAIGVDLQAEQRLERCNLCYIELENIKQILVPLIRRGGAIAKSAQELSLALQEV
;
A
#
# COMPACT_ATOMS: atom_id res chain seq x y z
N MET A 1 14.42 33.62 -9.22
CA MET A 1 15.19 32.71 -10.10
C MET A 1 15.51 31.38 -9.41
N GLN A 2 16.26 31.33 -8.30
CA GLN A 2 16.65 30.06 -7.65
C GLN A 2 15.48 29.16 -7.21
N GLN A 3 14.44 29.72 -6.58
CA GLN A 3 13.24 28.97 -6.20
C GLN A 3 12.49 28.37 -7.41
N HIS A 4 12.46 29.11 -8.53
CA HIS A 4 11.86 28.61 -9.78
C HIS A 4 12.65 27.45 -10.36
N HIS A 5 14.00 27.52 -10.37
CA HIS A 5 14.82 26.39 -10.83
C HIS A 5 14.66 25.15 -9.97
N SER A 6 14.62 25.31 -8.64
CA SER A 6 14.37 24.20 -7.71
C SER A 6 13.00 23.56 -7.96
N PHE A 7 11.94 24.38 -8.05
CA PHE A 7 10.60 23.90 -8.33
C PHE A 7 10.51 23.15 -9.66
N THR A 8 11.07 23.72 -10.73
CA THR A 8 11.09 23.09 -12.06
C THR A 8 11.85 21.76 -12.05
N SER A 9 13.00 21.70 -11.37
CA SER A 9 13.80 20.47 -11.23
C SER A 9 13.05 19.36 -10.51
N ILE A 10 12.34 19.70 -9.42
CA ILE A 10 11.50 18.75 -8.67
C ILE A 10 10.39 18.20 -9.58
N LEU A 11 9.67 19.08 -10.30
CA LEU A 11 8.60 18.65 -11.20
C LEU A 11 9.09 17.79 -12.37
N GLN A 12 10.23 18.14 -12.96
CA GLN A 12 10.84 17.35 -14.04
C GLN A 12 11.26 15.96 -13.55
N THR A 13 11.83 15.88 -12.35
CA THR A 13 12.18 14.60 -11.72
C THR A 13 10.94 13.75 -11.45
N ARG A 14 9.90 14.34 -10.88
CA ARG A 14 8.62 13.66 -10.60
C ARG A 14 7.95 13.17 -11.90
N LEU A 15 7.94 14.00 -12.95
CA LEU A 15 7.41 13.63 -14.26
C LEU A 15 8.18 12.44 -14.86
N THR A 16 9.51 12.46 -14.81
CA THR A 16 10.36 11.39 -15.35
C THR A 16 10.07 10.07 -14.63
N LYS A 17 9.97 10.10 -13.29
CA LYS A 17 9.58 8.95 -12.48
C LYS A 17 8.20 8.43 -12.89
N LEU A 18 7.18 9.28 -12.95
CA LEU A 18 5.82 8.88 -13.38
C LEU A 18 5.77 8.31 -14.80
N GLN A 19 6.60 8.83 -15.73
CA GLN A 19 6.70 8.29 -17.09
C GLN A 19 7.26 6.87 -17.12
N VAL A 20 8.22 6.54 -16.25
CA VAL A 20 8.71 5.15 -16.11
C VAL A 20 7.57 4.25 -15.66
N ILE A 21 6.82 4.67 -14.64
CA ILE A 21 5.75 3.85 -14.08
C ILE A 21 4.60 3.68 -15.11
N ARG A 22 4.26 4.74 -15.87
CA ARG A 22 3.32 4.67 -16.99
C ARG A 22 3.64 3.59 -18.02
N ARG A 23 4.93 3.31 -18.29
CA ARG A 23 5.33 2.25 -19.23
C ARG A 23 4.96 0.85 -18.73
N PHE A 24 4.96 0.62 -17.42
CA PHE A 24 4.51 -0.63 -16.83
C PHE A 24 2.98 -0.80 -16.99
N TRP A 25 2.20 0.25 -16.70
CA TRP A 25 0.74 0.21 -16.93
C TRP A 25 0.37 -0.05 -18.39
N GLN A 26 1.07 0.56 -19.34
CA GLN A 26 0.83 0.31 -20.77
C GLN A 26 1.06 -1.15 -21.20
N ARG A 27 1.82 -1.91 -20.41
CA ARG A 27 2.08 -3.34 -20.61
C ARG A 27 1.20 -4.23 -19.73
N ASN A 28 0.20 -3.65 -19.05
CA ASN A 28 -0.63 -4.31 -18.06
C ASN A 28 0.17 -4.94 -16.90
N ASP A 29 1.34 -4.40 -16.60
CA ASP A 29 2.21 -4.87 -15.52
C ASP A 29 2.03 -4.01 -14.27
N LEU A 30 0.89 -4.19 -13.59
CA LEU A 30 0.58 -3.42 -12.38
C LEU A 30 1.55 -3.73 -11.23
N LYS A 31 1.98 -4.99 -11.09
CA LYS A 31 2.92 -5.41 -10.05
C LYS A 31 4.28 -4.74 -10.24
N GLY A 32 4.81 -4.77 -11.46
CA GLY A 32 6.03 -4.08 -11.83
C GLY A 32 5.93 -2.55 -11.66
N ALA A 33 4.77 -1.95 -11.93
CA ALA A 33 4.52 -0.55 -11.66
C ALA A 33 4.65 -0.20 -10.16
N ILE A 34 4.03 -1.00 -9.29
CA ILE A 34 4.08 -0.80 -7.83
C ILE A 34 5.50 -1.03 -7.30
N ASP A 35 6.19 -2.07 -7.75
CA ASP A 35 7.57 -2.35 -7.38
C ASP A 35 8.52 -1.24 -7.82
N ALA A 36 8.38 -0.75 -9.05
CA ALA A 36 9.16 0.37 -9.56
C ALA A 36 8.92 1.64 -8.74
N THR A 37 7.67 1.91 -8.37
CA THR A 37 7.29 3.04 -7.50
C THR A 37 8.01 2.95 -6.16
N GLY A 38 7.99 1.76 -5.53
CA GLY A 38 8.70 1.52 -4.28
C GLY A 38 10.21 1.72 -4.36
N LYS A 39 10.83 1.24 -5.44
CA LYS A 39 12.28 1.38 -5.67
C LYS A 39 12.74 2.82 -5.88
N MET A 40 11.84 3.72 -6.29
CA MET A 40 12.17 5.14 -6.47
C MET A 40 12.35 5.91 -5.15
N GLY A 41 11.89 5.35 -4.02
CA GLY A 41 12.05 5.95 -2.69
C GLY A 41 11.45 7.36 -2.55
N ASP A 42 10.43 7.67 -3.34
CA ASP A 42 9.84 9.01 -3.44
C ASP A 42 8.38 8.98 -2.97
N HIS A 43 8.11 9.57 -1.81
CA HIS A 43 6.77 9.58 -1.22
C HIS A 43 5.78 10.36 -2.06
N SER A 44 6.20 11.43 -2.74
CA SER A 44 5.30 12.21 -3.60
C SER A 44 4.90 11.44 -4.85
N VAL A 45 5.82 10.67 -5.45
CA VAL A 45 5.49 9.77 -6.56
C VAL A 45 4.61 8.62 -6.07
N SER A 46 4.93 8.04 -4.91
CA SER A 46 4.12 6.99 -4.29
C SER A 46 2.69 7.46 -4.05
N ALA A 47 2.51 8.64 -3.48
CA ALA A 47 1.18 9.22 -3.24
C ALA A 47 0.39 9.46 -4.54
N ASP A 48 1.02 9.95 -5.61
CA ASP A 48 0.34 10.10 -6.91
C ASP A 48 -0.15 8.76 -7.45
N VAL A 49 0.72 7.75 -7.44
CA VAL A 49 0.40 6.41 -7.93
C VAL A 49 -0.72 5.79 -7.13
N ILE A 50 -0.62 5.81 -5.79
CA ILE A 50 -1.64 5.22 -4.92
C ILE A 50 -2.97 5.96 -5.08
N SER A 51 -2.97 7.29 -5.23
CA SER A 51 -4.19 8.08 -5.46
C SER A 51 -4.94 7.64 -6.73
N VAL A 52 -4.23 7.25 -7.79
CA VAL A 52 -4.86 6.72 -9.01
C VAL A 52 -5.34 5.28 -8.81
N LEU A 53 -4.59 4.46 -8.06
CA LEU A 53 -4.94 3.06 -7.84
C LEU A 53 -6.18 2.90 -6.95
N ILE A 54 -6.35 3.73 -5.92
CA ILE A 54 -7.52 3.66 -5.04
C ILE A 54 -8.83 4.00 -5.78
N GLU A 55 -8.79 4.88 -6.78
CA GLU A 55 -9.93 5.18 -7.66
C GLU A 55 -10.35 3.98 -8.53
N ARG A 56 -9.48 2.96 -8.64
CA ARG A 56 -9.64 1.76 -9.46
C ARG A 56 -9.51 0.50 -8.59
N SER A 57 -10.12 0.51 -7.40
CA SER A 57 -9.94 -0.56 -6.39
C SER A 57 -10.31 -1.96 -6.88
N GLU A 58 -11.09 -2.10 -7.97
CA GLU A 58 -11.43 -3.38 -8.60
C GLU A 58 -10.22 -4.13 -9.17
N ILE A 59 -9.09 -3.45 -9.40
CA ILE A 59 -7.87 -4.06 -9.93
C ILE A 59 -7.03 -4.75 -8.86
N PHE A 60 -7.34 -4.52 -7.59
CA PHE A 60 -6.62 -5.17 -6.50
C PHE A 60 -6.95 -6.65 -6.44
N THR A 61 -5.91 -7.44 -6.23
CA THR A 61 -5.98 -8.88 -6.00
C THR A 61 -5.06 -9.22 -4.84
N LEU A 62 -5.21 -10.41 -4.26
CA LEU A 62 -4.30 -10.87 -3.20
C LEU A 62 -2.83 -10.88 -3.66
N ASP A 63 -2.56 -11.13 -4.95
CA ASP A 63 -1.19 -11.03 -5.48
C ASP A 63 -0.69 -9.58 -5.50
N ILE A 64 -1.53 -8.61 -5.85
CA ILE A 64 -1.18 -7.18 -5.79
C ILE A 64 -0.99 -6.72 -4.33
N CYS A 65 -1.77 -7.25 -3.39
CA CYS A 65 -1.61 -6.96 -1.96
C CYS A 65 -0.17 -7.21 -1.48
N THR A 66 0.49 -8.26 -1.99
CA THR A 66 1.87 -8.61 -1.61
C THR A 66 2.91 -7.54 -1.93
N VAL A 67 2.65 -6.67 -2.91
CA VAL A 67 3.58 -5.59 -3.31
C VAL A 67 3.11 -4.20 -2.89
N ILE A 68 1.79 -3.98 -2.83
CA ILE A 68 1.24 -2.66 -2.47
C ILE A 68 1.28 -2.42 -0.97
N LEU A 69 1.12 -3.44 -0.12
CA LEU A 69 1.20 -3.29 1.34
C LEU A 69 2.58 -2.77 1.78
N PRO A 70 3.72 -3.34 1.35
CA PRO A 70 5.03 -2.76 1.64
C PRO A 70 5.21 -1.32 1.15
N LEU A 71 4.59 -0.95 0.01
CA LEU A 71 4.64 0.41 -0.50
C LEU A 71 3.85 1.37 0.41
N LEU A 72 2.68 0.96 0.88
CA LEU A 72 1.84 1.71 1.81
C LEU A 72 2.50 1.84 3.18
N THR A 73 3.13 0.78 3.69
CA THR A 73 3.97 0.79 4.92
C THR A 73 5.02 1.89 4.84
N ARG A 74 5.76 2.00 3.72
CA ARG A 74 6.74 3.08 3.51
C ARG A 74 6.07 4.45 3.41
N LEU A 75 4.96 4.56 2.69
CA LEU A 75 4.26 5.84 2.52
C LEU A 75 3.72 6.39 3.87
N LEU A 76 3.35 5.52 4.81
CA LEU A 76 2.96 5.89 6.18
C LEU A 76 4.10 6.52 7.00
N GLN A 77 5.34 6.44 6.53
CA GLN A 77 6.49 7.11 7.16
C GLN A 77 6.68 8.54 6.66
N SER A 78 5.83 9.02 5.74
CA SER A 78 5.92 10.39 5.22
C SER A 78 5.51 11.44 6.26
N GLU A 79 6.19 12.57 6.25
CA GLU A 79 5.84 13.73 7.09
C GLU A 79 4.66 14.57 6.54
N ILE A 80 4.14 14.22 5.36
CA ILE A 80 3.10 14.99 4.67
C ILE A 80 1.75 14.34 4.93
N ASP A 81 0.85 15.05 5.60
CA ASP A 81 -0.46 14.53 6.00
C ASP A 81 -1.27 13.96 4.83
N ARG A 82 -1.24 14.61 3.66
CA ARG A 82 -1.91 14.08 2.46
C ARG A 82 -1.39 12.70 2.05
N HIS A 83 -0.08 12.44 2.18
CA HIS A 83 0.48 11.12 1.87
C HIS A 83 -0.04 10.07 2.85
N LEU A 84 -0.12 10.41 4.13
CA LEU A 84 -0.65 9.54 5.18
C LEU A 84 -2.13 9.24 4.96
N THR A 85 -2.93 10.24 4.62
CA THR A 85 -4.36 10.09 4.30
C THR A 85 -4.56 9.10 3.16
N VAL A 86 -3.90 9.31 2.02
CA VAL A 86 -4.00 8.43 0.85
C VAL A 86 -3.56 7.00 1.17
N ALA A 87 -2.48 6.84 1.96
CA ALA A 87 -2.03 5.53 2.40
C ALA A 87 -3.07 4.82 3.28
N MET A 88 -3.60 5.51 4.29
CA MET A 88 -4.58 4.94 5.23
C MET A 88 -5.92 4.62 4.55
N GLU A 89 -6.40 5.47 3.64
CA GLU A 89 -7.61 5.21 2.85
C GLU A 89 -7.45 3.95 1.99
N THR A 90 -6.31 3.81 1.32
CA THR A 90 -6.01 2.63 0.50
C THR A 90 -5.91 1.38 1.37
N LEU A 91 -5.21 1.46 2.49
CA LEU A 91 -5.11 0.35 3.45
C LEU A 91 -6.48 -0.07 3.97
N LEU A 92 -7.37 0.88 4.26
CA LEU A 92 -8.71 0.57 4.73
C LEU A 92 -9.52 -0.19 3.67
N VAL A 93 -9.42 0.21 2.40
CA VAL A 93 -10.03 -0.53 1.28
C VAL A 93 -9.47 -1.95 1.19
N LEU A 94 -8.15 -2.11 1.27
CA LEU A 94 -7.51 -3.43 1.18
C LEU A 94 -7.89 -4.33 2.36
N VAL A 95 -7.91 -3.81 3.58
CA VAL A 95 -8.30 -4.56 4.78
C VAL A 95 -9.77 -4.97 4.71
N LYS A 96 -10.67 -4.07 4.31
CA LYS A 96 -12.10 -4.41 4.14
C LYS A 96 -12.34 -5.45 3.04
N THR A 97 -11.50 -5.46 2.00
CA THR A 97 -11.67 -6.35 0.84
C THR A 97 -11.02 -7.72 1.05
N PHE A 98 -9.82 -7.76 1.64
CA PHE A 98 -9.00 -8.97 1.74
C PHE A 98 -8.76 -9.45 3.17
N GLY A 99 -9.17 -8.70 4.19
CA GLY A 99 -8.92 -9.04 5.59
C GLY A 99 -9.50 -10.38 6.01
N ASP A 100 -10.74 -10.68 5.61
CA ASP A 100 -11.37 -11.97 5.91
C ASP A 100 -10.64 -13.16 5.28
N VAL A 101 -10.25 -13.06 4.00
CA VAL A 101 -9.51 -14.16 3.34
C VAL A 101 -8.12 -14.35 3.94
N ILE A 102 -7.45 -13.27 4.37
CA ILE A 102 -6.17 -13.35 5.07
C ILE A 102 -6.36 -14.08 6.40
N ARG A 103 -7.26 -13.58 7.26
CA ARG A 103 -7.55 -14.16 8.58
C ARG A 103 -7.93 -15.64 8.49
N THR A 104 -8.91 -15.97 7.64
CA THR A 104 -9.41 -17.35 7.52
C THR A 104 -8.36 -18.30 6.96
N THR A 105 -7.51 -17.84 6.03
CA THR A 105 -6.42 -18.66 5.49
C THR A 105 -5.32 -18.89 6.52
N MET A 106 -4.98 -17.87 7.32
CA MET A 106 -3.97 -18.00 8.38
C MET A 106 -4.43 -18.87 9.56
N GLY A 107 -5.74 -18.90 9.84
CA GLY A 107 -6.33 -19.75 10.88
C GLY A 107 -6.71 -21.16 10.41
N ALA A 108 -6.58 -21.48 9.13
CA ALA A 108 -6.96 -22.78 8.59
C ALA A 108 -5.94 -23.86 8.96
N SER A 109 -6.42 -25.08 9.22
CA SER A 109 -5.55 -26.25 9.35
C SER A 109 -4.77 -26.50 8.05
N PRO A 110 -3.52 -27.02 8.12
CA PRO A 110 -2.76 -27.37 6.94
C PRO A 110 -3.55 -28.31 6.01
N ALA A 111 -3.51 -28.03 4.71
CA ALA A 111 -4.15 -28.88 3.73
C ALA A 111 -3.50 -30.28 3.74
N ILE A 112 -4.33 -31.33 3.69
CA ILE A 112 -3.86 -32.71 3.54
C ILE A 112 -3.75 -33.01 2.05
N GLY A 113 -2.54 -33.24 1.54
CA GLY A 113 -2.27 -33.50 0.13
C GLY A 113 -1.50 -32.37 -0.54
N VAL A 114 -1.30 -32.48 -1.86
CA VAL A 114 -0.59 -31.48 -2.67
C VAL A 114 -1.63 -30.59 -3.35
N ASP A 115 -1.94 -29.44 -2.73
CA ASP A 115 -2.75 -28.38 -3.33
C ASP A 115 -1.89 -27.12 -3.49
N LEU A 116 -1.23 -27.03 -4.65
CA LEU A 116 -0.34 -25.91 -4.98
C LEU A 116 -1.09 -24.56 -4.95
N GLN A 117 -2.38 -24.54 -5.26
CA GLN A 117 -3.15 -23.29 -5.25
C GLN A 117 -3.43 -22.83 -3.82
N ALA A 118 -3.78 -23.76 -2.93
CA ALA A 118 -3.93 -23.46 -1.50
C ALA A 118 -2.60 -23.00 -0.88
N GLU A 119 -1.49 -23.64 -1.24
CA GLU A 119 -0.14 -23.25 -0.81
C GLU A 119 0.23 -21.84 -1.26
N GLN A 120 0.03 -21.50 -2.54
CA GLN A 120 0.27 -20.15 -3.06
C GLN A 120 -0.63 -19.09 -2.41
N ARG A 121 -1.89 -19.44 -2.10
CA ARG A 121 -2.79 -18.53 -1.38
C ARG A 121 -2.29 -18.28 0.03
N LEU A 122 -1.88 -19.34 0.75
CA LEU A 122 -1.32 -19.23 2.08
C LEU A 122 -0.06 -18.37 2.10
N GLU A 123 0.85 -18.57 1.14
CA GLU A 123 2.07 -17.76 1.00
C GLU A 123 1.73 -16.27 0.84
N ARG A 124 0.83 -15.93 -0.09
CA ARG A 124 0.39 -14.54 -0.30
C ARG A 124 -0.29 -13.95 0.94
N CYS A 125 -1.18 -14.70 1.58
CA CYS A 125 -1.84 -14.27 2.82
C CYS A 125 -0.82 -14.03 3.93
N ASN A 126 0.18 -14.90 4.08
CA ASN A 126 1.24 -14.75 5.08
C ASN A 126 2.07 -13.49 4.83
N LEU A 127 2.48 -13.23 3.59
CA LEU A 127 3.18 -11.98 3.22
C LEU A 127 2.35 -10.75 3.55
N CYS A 128 1.04 -10.77 3.23
CA CYS A 128 0.15 -9.67 3.57
C CYS A 128 0.00 -9.52 5.09
N TYR A 129 -0.18 -10.63 5.83
CA TYR A 129 -0.35 -10.62 7.27
C TYR A 129 0.84 -9.99 8.00
N ILE A 130 2.07 -10.36 7.62
CA ILE A 130 3.29 -9.78 8.19
C ILE A 130 3.32 -8.26 7.99
N GLU A 131 2.98 -7.77 6.79
CA GLU A 131 2.92 -6.33 6.53
C GLU A 131 1.81 -5.63 7.31
N LEU A 132 0.63 -6.24 7.44
CA LEU A 132 -0.48 -5.68 8.23
C LEU A 132 -0.11 -5.58 9.72
N GLU A 133 0.62 -6.55 10.27
CA GLU A 133 1.16 -6.46 11.64
C GLU A 133 2.17 -5.32 11.80
N ASN A 134 3.04 -5.11 10.81
CA ASN A 134 3.96 -3.96 10.82
C ASN A 134 3.18 -2.64 10.79
N ILE A 135 2.12 -2.56 9.98
CA ILE A 135 1.26 -1.37 9.90
C ILE A 135 0.59 -1.09 11.25
N LYS A 136 0.08 -2.12 11.97
CA LYS A 136 -0.50 -1.95 13.32
C LYS A 136 0.45 -1.18 14.24
N GLN A 137 1.76 -1.48 14.19
CA GLN A 137 2.77 -0.78 14.99
C GLN A 137 2.99 0.68 14.54
N ILE A 138 2.98 0.94 13.23
CA ILE A 138 3.16 2.28 12.65
C ILE A 138 1.98 3.21 13.01
N LEU A 139 0.77 2.68 13.17
CA LEU A 139 -0.40 3.49 13.50
C LEU A 139 -0.37 4.06 14.92
N VAL A 140 0.31 3.39 15.87
CA VAL A 140 0.38 3.81 17.29
C VAL A 140 0.81 5.28 17.45
N PRO A 141 1.94 5.75 16.89
CA PRO A 141 2.31 7.16 16.96
C PRO A 141 1.36 8.08 16.18
N LEU A 142 0.77 7.62 15.06
CA LEU A 142 -0.14 8.44 14.25
C LEU A 142 -1.46 8.74 14.97
N ILE A 143 -1.97 7.78 15.74
CA ILE A 143 -3.15 7.96 16.60
C ILE A 143 -2.91 9.05 17.66
N ARG A 144 -1.67 9.20 18.14
CA ARG A 144 -1.32 10.20 19.16
C ARG A 144 -1.18 11.63 18.61
N ARG A 145 -1.10 11.81 17.28
CA ARG A 145 -0.92 13.14 16.65
C ARG A 145 -2.15 14.04 16.73
N GLY A 146 -3.32 13.51 17.08
CA GLY A 146 -4.58 14.24 17.07
C GLY A 146 -5.08 14.61 15.66
N GLY A 147 -6.22 15.30 15.60
CA GLY A 147 -6.80 15.78 14.34
C GLY A 147 -7.28 14.70 13.38
N ALA A 148 -7.33 15.03 12.09
CA ALA A 148 -7.85 14.15 11.04
C ALA A 148 -7.00 12.88 10.86
N ILE A 149 -5.67 13.00 10.94
CA ILE A 149 -4.75 11.86 10.84
C ILE A 149 -4.99 10.84 11.94
N ALA A 150 -5.17 11.29 13.19
CA ALA A 150 -5.46 10.38 14.29
C ALA A 150 -6.78 9.64 14.09
N LYS A 151 -7.82 10.33 13.61
CA LYS A 151 -9.12 9.71 13.33
C LYS A 151 -9.02 8.62 12.26
N SER A 152 -8.34 8.90 11.14
CA SER A 152 -8.10 7.91 10.08
C SER A 152 -7.26 6.73 10.57
N ALA A 153 -6.23 6.99 11.38
CA ALA A 153 -5.39 5.94 11.95
C ALA A 153 -6.15 5.05 12.94
N GLN A 154 -7.06 5.63 13.74
CA GLN A 154 -7.94 4.89 14.64
C GLN A 154 -8.93 4.00 13.88
N GLU A 155 -9.57 4.53 12.84
CA GLU A 155 -10.48 3.76 11.99
C GLU A 155 -9.75 2.56 11.36
N LEU A 156 -8.58 2.80 10.78
CA LEU A 156 -7.77 1.73 10.21
C LEU A 156 -7.31 0.73 11.27
N SER A 157 -6.91 1.20 12.46
CA SER A 157 -6.51 0.31 13.55
C SER A 157 -7.64 -0.60 14.02
N LEU A 158 -8.89 -0.13 14.02
CA LEU A 158 -10.06 -0.95 14.35
C LEU A 158 -10.31 -2.01 13.28
N ALA A 159 -10.27 -1.62 11.99
CA ALA A 159 -10.42 -2.57 10.89
C ALA A 159 -9.33 -3.65 10.91
N LEU A 160 -8.11 -3.31 11.32
CA LEU A 160 -7.00 -4.24 11.44
C LEU A 160 -7.13 -5.21 12.62
N GLN A 161 -7.90 -4.90 13.67
CA GLN A 161 -8.15 -5.84 14.78
C GLN A 161 -8.96 -7.06 14.33
N GLU A 162 -9.72 -6.90 13.25
CA GLU A 162 -10.49 -7.97 12.66
C GLU A 162 -9.62 -8.88 11.77
N VAL A 163 -8.35 -8.56 11.49
CA VAL A 163 -7.45 -9.39 10.65
C VAL A 163 -6.38 -10.06 11.49
#